data_AF-A0A9X8YPJ0-F1
#
_entry.id   AF-A0A9X8YPJ0-F1
#
_cell.length_a   1.000
_cell.length_b   1.000
_cell.length_c   1.000
_cell.angle_alpha   90.00
_cell.angle_beta   90.00
_cell.angle_gamma   90.00
#
_symmetry.space_group_name_H-M   'P 1'
#
loop_
_entity.id
_entity.type
_entity.pdbx_description
1 polymer ?
#
loop_
_entity_poly.entity_id
_entity_poly.type
_entity_poly.pdbx_seq_one_letter_code
_entity_poly.pdbx_strand_id
1 'polypeptide(L)' 'WCHHLPAKGQGRFYALKGVRPDEELTQLPAGVSLESIVRLQVPELEGERHLVILKAN' A
#
# COMPACT_ATOMS: atom_id res chain seq x y z
N TRP A 1 -2.69 12.20 5.77
CA TRP A 1 -2.91 10.76 6.03
C TRP A 1 -4.09 10.60 6.97
N CYS A 2 -4.96 9.61 6.75
CA CYS A 2 -6.15 9.38 7.55
C CYS A 2 -5.85 8.39 8.70
N HIS A 3 -4.81 8.68 9.50
CA HIS A 3 -4.27 7.77 10.52
C HIS A 3 -5.27 7.36 11.61
N HIS A 4 -6.38 8.07 11.74
CA HIS A 4 -7.45 7.77 12.70
C HIS A 4 -8.43 6.69 12.21
N LEU A 5 -8.39 6.29 10.92
CA LEU A 5 -9.32 5.32 10.36
C LEU A 5 -8.98 3.85 10.65
N PRO A 6 -7.72 3.39 10.52
CA PRO A 6 -7.41 2.00 10.81
C PRO A 6 -7.52 1.72 12.31
N ALA A 7 -8.16 0.61 12.67
CA ALA A 7 -8.14 0.10 14.04
C ALA A 7 -6.68 -0.20 14.45
N LYS A 8 -6.25 0.30 15.61
CA LYS A 8 -4.88 0.10 16.09
C LYS A 8 -4.54 -1.39 16.18
N GLY A 9 -3.39 -1.78 15.62
CA GLY A 9 -2.88 -3.16 15.64
C GLY A 9 -3.52 -4.14 14.66
N GLN A 10 -4.63 -3.79 14.00
CA GLN A 10 -5.33 -4.69 13.06
C GLN A 10 -5.69 -4.05 11.71
N GLY A 11 -5.84 -2.73 11.70
CA GLY A 11 -6.22 -1.95 10.53
C GLY A 11 -5.08 -1.83 9.51
N ARG A 12 -5.46 -1.82 8.24
CA ARG A 12 -4.54 -1.73 7.11
C ARG A 12 -4.99 -0.65 6.15
N PHE A 13 -4.03 0.02 5.52
CA PHE A 13 -4.28 0.84 4.34
C PHE A 13 -3.98 0.02 3.09
N TYR A 14 -4.85 0.13 2.10
CA TYR A 14 -4.71 -0.51 0.81
C TYR A 14 -4.64 0.56 -0.28
N ALA A 15 -3.59 0.52 -1.08
CA ALA A 15 -3.42 1.41 -2.22
C ALA A 15 -3.16 0.60 -3.49
N LEU A 16 -4.02 0.77 -4.50
CA LEU A 16 -3.81 0.20 -5.82
C LEU A 16 -2.99 1.18 -6.66
N LYS A 17 -1.85 0.72 -7.17
CA LYS A 17 -0.92 1.50 -7.98
C LYS A 17 -0.67 0.78 -9.29
N GLY A 18 -0.33 1.54 -10.33
CA GLY A 18 0.07 0.95 -11.62
C GLY A 18 1.45 0.32 -11.48
N VAL A 19 2.45 1.17 -11.34
CA VAL A 19 3.84 0.76 -11.09
C VAL A 19 4.11 0.59 -9.59
N ARG A 20 5.18 -0.14 -9.27
CA ARG A 20 5.67 -0.28 -7.90
C ARG A 20 6.09 1.10 -7.36
N PRO A 21 5.53 1.59 -6.24
CA PRO A 21 5.72 2.96 -5.81
C PRO A 21 6.93 3.12 -4.86
N ASP A 22 8.14 2.77 -5.31
CA ASP A 22 9.33 2.77 -4.45
C ASP A 22 9.65 4.17 -3.85
N GLU A 23 9.44 5.26 -4.59
CA GLU A 23 9.64 6.63 -4.09
C GLU A 23 8.62 7.07 -3.04
N GLU A 24 7.38 6.57 -3.09
CA GLU A 24 6.38 6.89 -2.07
C GLU A 24 6.63 6.12 -0.78
N LEU A 25 7.21 4.91 -0.90
CA LEU A 25 7.51 4.05 0.23
C LEU A 25 8.66 4.59 1.10
N THR A 26 9.59 5.35 0.51
CA THR A 26 10.66 6.04 1.27
C THR A 26 10.15 7.26 2.02
N GLN A 27 8.98 7.80 1.64
CA GLN A 27 8.36 9.00 2.22
C GLN A 27 7.16 8.67 3.11
N LEU A 28 7.04 7.43 3.60
CA LEU A 28 5.96 7.06 4.50
C LEU A 28 6.05 7.86 5.82
N PRO A 29 4.92 8.35 6.34
CA PRO A 29 4.90 9.09 7.60
C PRO A 29 5.27 8.18 8.78
N ALA A 30 5.79 8.79 9.85
CA ALA A 30 6.05 8.09 11.10
C ALA A 30 4.79 7.38 11.62
N GLY A 31 4.94 6.12 12.03
CA GLY A 31 3.82 5.29 12.48
C GLY A 31 3.10 4.52 11.37
N VAL A 32 3.48 4.66 10.10
CA VAL A 32 3.02 3.78 9.02
C VAL A 32 4.19 2.99 8.48
N SER A 33 3.99 1.70 8.25
CA SER A 33 5.02 0.84 7.67
C SER A 33 4.46 -0.04 6.58
N LEU A 34 5.31 -0.34 5.60
CA LEU A 34 4.97 -1.27 4.53
C LEU A 34 4.81 -2.68 5.11
N GLU A 35 3.64 -3.28 4.89
CA GLU A 35 3.38 -4.68 5.21
C GLU A 35 3.71 -5.56 4.00
N SER A 36 3.18 -5.24 2.82
CA SER A 36 3.50 -5.98 1.59
C SER A 36 3.13 -5.22 0.32
N ILE A 37 3.68 -5.67 -0.80
CA ILE A 37 3.30 -5.23 -2.15
C ILE A 37 2.97 -6.48 -2.96
N VAL A 38 1.73 -6.58 -3.42
CA VAL A 38 1.26 -7.70 -4.22
C VAL A 38 1.14 -7.23 -5.67
N ARG A 39 1.95 -7.79 -6.58
CA ARG A 39 1.76 -7.59 -8.01
C ARG A 39 0.51 -8.36 -8.45
N LEU A 40 -0.44 -7.64 -9.02
CA LEU A 40 -1.66 -8.22 -9.56
C LEU A 40 -1.46 -8.55 -11.04
N GLN A 41 -1.84 -9.77 -11.42
CA GLN A 41 -2.02 -10.15 -12.81
C GLN A 41 -3.50 -9.93 -13.14
N VAL A 42 -3.79 -8.84 -13.85
CA VAL A 42 -5.15 -8.52 -14.25
C VAL A 42 -5.34 -9.04 -15.68
N PRO A 43 -6.31 -9.95 -15.93
CA PRO A 43 -6.59 -10.43 -17.27
C PRO A 43 -6.85 -9.27 -18.23
N GLU A 44 -6.34 -9.38 -19.46
CA GLU A 44 -6.56 -8.42 -20.55
C GLU A 44 -5.97 -7.02 -20.32
N LEU A 45 -5.24 -6.80 -19.23
CA LEU A 45 -4.54 -5.54 -18.96
C LEU A 45 -3.05 -5.70 -19.27
N GLU A 46 -2.55 -4.96 -20.27
CA GLU A 46 -1.11 -4.92 -20.60
C GLU A 46 -0.27 -4.16 -19.57
N GLY A 47 -0.93 -3.43 -18.65
CA GLY A 47 -0.28 -2.61 -17.63
C GLY A 47 -0.07 -3.33 -16.29
N GLU A 48 0.99 -2.95 -15.60
CA GLU A 48 1.24 -3.44 -14.24
C GLU A 48 0.19 -2.90 -13.25
N ARG A 49 -0.12 -3.73 -12.25
CA ARG A 49 -0.90 -3.34 -11.09
C ARG A 49 -0.25 -3.90 -9.84
N HIS A 50 -0.17 -3.07 -8.82
CA HIS A 50 0.43 -3.38 -7.53
C HIS A 50 -0.55 -2.96 -6.43
N LEU A 51 -0.93 -3.90 -5.57
CA LEU A 51 -1.66 -3.62 -4.35
C LEU A 51 -0.64 -3.45 -3.22
N VAL A 52 -0.54 -2.25 -2.69
CA VAL A 52 0.30 -1.93 -1.54
C VAL A 52 -0.54 -2.05 -0.27
N ILE A 53 -0.04 -2.81 0.69
CA ILE A 53 -0.64 -2.99 2.01
C ILE A 53 0.27 -2.34 3.03
N LEU A 54 -0.26 -1.38 3.79
CA LEU A 54 0.44 -0.68 4.85
C LEU A 54 -0.25 -0.95 6.18
N LYS A 55 0.53 -1.04 7.26
CA LYS A 55 0.02 -1.12 8.63
C LYS A 55 0.26 0.20 9.36
N ALA A 56 -0.73 0.60 10.16
CA ALA A 56 -0.56 1.67 11.15
C ALA A 56 -0.05 1.04 12.46
N ASN A 57 1.11 1.52 12.93
CA ASN A 57 1.77 1.09 14.16
C ASN A 57 1.17 1.78 15.40
#